data_AF-A0A358S6Y1-F1
#
_entry.id   AF-A0A358S6Y1-F1
#
_cell.length_a   1.000
_cell.length_b   1.000
_cell.length_c   1.000
_cell.angle_alpha   90.00
_cell.angle_beta   90.00
_cell.angle_gamma   90.00
#
_symmetry.space_group_name_H-M   'P 1'
#
loop_
_entity.id
_entity.type
_entity.pdbx_description
1 polymer ?
#
loop_
_entity_poly.entity_id
_entity_poly.type
_entity_poly.pdbx_seq_one_letter_code
_entity_poly.pdbx_strand_id
1 'polypeptide(L)'
;MKQGSWIKGLLIFVIVLGAQVGAYYIEQGLLGALVLGALSGIFLLLLFFYGNRRENKEENKEKSLEGSQLSEKLFLLSEDLGFDSQELLWLTKENMKTFRSLAEISYEIDRYSEQNAASSEEINASVNELVATSTELNEKVLLIDRDSERSMDLLTKNQKTMEEIRVFIEHLGTLVAAAEGNNGELQRSSEKIHEIVDYIRKISSQTNLLALNAAIEAARAGEAGRGFAVVASEIRKLAEQTDEAITVIEEVIRTILLKIEATRSAMDEIGGKMADADKVVLESGKAITEIGSALKEVRSNMEVLTKVSDGQKNTTMEIEKAVEDVTKAVEETHMITTKSIALVETQTKKNEEMLSYSQQISEVAGTLQEEAASLKGEKEIIFGVNPFISPKEIRKMYVPILERVAASMGYKARTIIVKNYDALAEAAQKGIMDIGWFSPFAYVAAREKAGVLPVVTPKVSGKASYNGYVIARKDGEVKSMKDLKGRTFGYVDEKSASGYLYARDSIRKEKMDPDRIFAKVLFLGNHDNVIDAVLRGEIDAGATYNEAFDAAVKKGLDVSKLSIISKTEDIPKDVLAARKDFPLDLLEELKRYFVAFSNYEGIETKVQGFIESSDTMYDVIRNLDQ
;
A
#
# COMPACT_ATOMS: atom_id res chain seq x y z
N MET A 1 39.24 -26.08 75.86
CA MET A 1 38.70 -26.85 74.71
C MET A 1 37.25 -27.38 74.93
N LYS A 2 36.30 -26.58 75.44
CA LYS A 2 34.87 -26.98 75.52
C LYS A 2 33.86 -25.88 75.18
N GLN A 3 34.28 -24.72 74.66
CA GLN A 3 33.36 -23.61 74.29
C GLN A 3 33.00 -23.55 72.79
N GLY A 4 33.77 -24.17 71.88
CA GLY A 4 33.51 -24.11 70.44
C GLY A 4 32.47 -25.09 69.89
N SER A 5 32.08 -26.11 70.66
CA SER A 5 31.17 -27.17 70.19
C SER A 5 29.70 -26.74 70.20
N TRP A 6 29.31 -25.86 71.12
CA TRP A 6 27.92 -25.41 71.23
C TRP A 6 27.58 -24.36 70.16
N ILE A 7 28.53 -23.50 69.79
CA ILE A 7 28.36 -22.51 68.71
C ILE A 7 28.22 -23.20 67.35
N LYS A 8 29.00 -24.26 67.07
CA LYS A 8 28.85 -25.08 65.86
C LYS A 8 27.50 -25.81 65.83
N GLY A 9 27.04 -26.33 66.97
CA GLY A 9 25.71 -26.94 67.09
C GLY A 9 24.57 -25.94 66.86
N LEU A 10 24.69 -24.72 67.39
CA LEU A 10 23.73 -23.65 67.18
C LEU A 10 23.70 -23.19 65.71
N LEU A 11 24.87 -23.09 65.06
CA LEU A 11 24.98 -22.71 63.65
C LEU A 11 24.29 -23.74 62.74
N ILE A 12 24.55 -25.03 62.96
CA ILE A 12 23.92 -26.12 62.19
C ILE A 12 22.41 -26.13 62.44
N PHE A 13 21.98 -25.90 63.69
CA PHE A 13 20.56 -25.85 64.02
C PHE A 13 19.84 -24.69 63.31
N VAL A 14 20.44 -23.49 63.27
CA VAL A 14 19.86 -22.34 62.56
C VAL A 14 19.88 -22.53 61.03
N ILE A 15 20.92 -23.16 60.46
CA ILE A 15 20.97 -23.49 59.02
C ILE A 15 19.88 -24.49 58.66
N VAL A 16 19.68 -25.53 59.46
CA VAL A 16 18.63 -26.54 59.22
C VAL A 16 17.24 -25.92 59.40
N LEU A 17 17.04 -25.05 60.40
CA LEU A 17 15.76 -24.34 60.57
C LEU A 17 15.48 -23.37 59.43
N GLY A 18 16.48 -22.61 58.98
CA GLY A 18 16.36 -21.69 57.84
C GLY A 18 16.08 -22.43 56.53
N ALA A 19 16.70 -23.59 56.32
CA ALA A 19 16.42 -24.44 55.17
C ALA A 19 15.02 -25.09 55.23
N GLN A 20 14.56 -25.51 56.41
CA GLN A 20 13.20 -26.07 56.59
C GLN A 20 12.11 -25.01 56.45
N VAL A 21 12.34 -23.80 56.95
CA VAL A 21 11.44 -22.65 56.75
C VAL A 21 11.44 -22.24 55.27
N GLY A 22 12.61 -22.17 54.63
CA GLY A 22 12.71 -21.96 53.19
C GLY A 22 11.91 -22.98 52.37
N ALA A 23 12.07 -24.27 52.68
CA ALA A 23 11.34 -25.35 52.01
C ALA A 23 9.82 -25.29 52.20
N TYR A 24 9.34 -24.99 53.41
CA TYR A 24 7.91 -24.88 53.73
C TYR A 24 7.20 -23.75 52.98
N TYR A 25 7.88 -22.63 52.73
CA TYR A 25 7.29 -21.50 52.01
C TYR A 25 7.50 -21.55 50.48
N ILE A 26 8.49 -22.32 50.00
CA ILE A 26 8.62 -22.68 48.57
C ILE A 26 7.39 -23.48 48.10
N GLU A 27 6.82 -24.33 48.96
CA GLU A 27 5.55 -25.05 48.69
C GLU A 27 4.31 -24.13 48.63
N GLN A 28 4.37 -22.93 49.21
CA GLN A 28 3.24 -21.97 49.30
C GLN A 28 3.34 -20.82 48.27
N GLY A 29 4.34 -20.84 47.38
CA GLY A 29 4.48 -19.84 46.30
C GLY A 29 4.86 -18.42 46.77
N LEU A 30 5.25 -18.24 48.02
CA LEU A 30 5.60 -16.93 48.59
C LEU A 30 7.12 -16.66 48.51
N LEU A 31 7.51 -15.79 47.57
CA LEU A 31 8.89 -15.31 47.33
C LEU A 31 9.61 -14.77 48.57
N GLY A 32 8.86 -14.40 49.62
CA GLY A 32 9.40 -13.98 50.91
C GLY A 32 10.40 -14.99 51.48
N ALA A 33 10.29 -16.28 51.15
CA ALA A 33 11.17 -17.32 51.67
C ALA A 33 12.54 -17.41 51.01
N LEU A 34 12.65 -17.12 49.70
CA LEU A 34 13.94 -17.03 49.02
C LEU A 34 14.69 -15.78 49.46
N VAL A 35 13.97 -14.66 49.61
CA VAL A 35 14.53 -13.40 50.11
C VAL A 35 14.92 -13.52 51.58
N LEU A 36 14.08 -14.10 52.45
CA LEU A 36 14.41 -14.35 53.86
C LEU A 36 15.53 -15.39 54.00
N GLY A 37 15.59 -16.40 53.13
CA GLY A 37 16.67 -17.40 53.09
C GLY A 37 18.01 -16.79 52.69
N ALA A 38 18.03 -15.97 51.64
CA ALA A 38 19.22 -15.24 51.22
C ALA A 38 19.65 -14.22 52.28
N LEU A 39 18.72 -13.42 52.82
CA LEU A 39 19.00 -12.44 53.87
C LEU A 39 19.47 -13.10 55.17
N SER A 40 18.91 -14.24 55.57
CA SER A 40 19.36 -14.99 56.75
C SER A 40 20.73 -15.64 56.54
N GLY A 41 21.03 -16.12 55.33
CA GLY A 41 22.37 -16.59 54.95
C GLY A 41 23.42 -15.48 54.98
N ILE A 42 23.08 -14.31 54.44
CA ILE A 42 23.92 -13.09 54.48
C ILE A 42 24.11 -12.64 55.93
N PHE A 43 23.05 -12.61 56.74
CA PHE A 43 23.10 -12.24 58.16
C PHE A 43 23.96 -13.20 59.00
N LEU A 44 23.94 -14.51 58.71
CA LEU A 44 24.80 -15.49 59.35
C LEU A 44 26.28 -15.34 58.96
N LEU A 45 26.55 -15.03 57.69
CA LEU A 45 27.90 -14.67 57.23
C LEU A 45 28.39 -13.39 57.92
N LEU A 46 27.54 -12.38 58.07
CA LEU A 46 27.85 -11.13 58.78
C LEU A 46 28.17 -11.35 60.26
N LEU A 47 27.39 -12.17 60.97
CA LEU A 47 27.68 -12.52 62.37
C LEU A 47 29.03 -13.23 62.53
N PHE A 48 29.41 -14.06 61.56
CA PHE A 48 30.71 -14.71 61.53
C PHE A 48 31.86 -13.69 61.36
N PHE A 49 31.73 -12.73 60.44
CA PHE A 49 32.75 -11.69 60.22
C PHE A 49 32.83 -10.67 61.38
N TYR A 50 31.68 -10.27 61.95
CA TYR A 50 31.64 -9.33 63.08
C TYR A 50 32.21 -9.95 64.37
N GLY A 51 32.00 -11.27 64.57
CA GLY A 51 32.63 -12.03 65.65
C GLY A 51 34.15 -12.13 65.51
N ASN A 52 34.65 -12.41 64.31
CA ASN A 52 36.09 -12.54 64.03
C ASN A 52 36.87 -11.21 64.15
N ARG A 53 36.22 -10.05 63.98
CA ARG A 53 36.86 -8.74 64.15
C ARG A 53 37.11 -8.35 65.61
N ARG A 54 36.45 -9.01 66.57
CA ARG A 54 36.48 -8.63 68.00
C ARG A 54 37.44 -9.49 68.85
N GLU A 55 37.88 -10.65 68.35
CA GLU A 55 38.83 -11.52 69.05
C GLU A 55 40.24 -11.48 68.42
N ASN A 56 41.15 -10.86 69.20
CA ASN A 56 42.62 -11.01 69.21
C ASN A 56 43.45 -10.52 68.01
N LYS A 57 44.16 -9.41 68.27
CA LYS A 57 45.56 -9.24 67.87
C LYS A 57 46.37 -10.44 68.39
N GLU A 58 47.17 -11.06 67.52
CA GLU A 58 48.29 -12.00 67.77
C GLU A 58 48.17 -13.51 67.41
N GLU A 59 47.08 -14.03 66.82
CA GLU A 59 47.10 -15.38 66.17
C GLU A 59 47.02 -15.26 64.64
N ASN A 60 48.17 -15.07 63.99
CA ASN A 60 48.26 -14.38 62.70
C ASN A 60 48.88 -15.26 61.57
N LYS A 61 48.03 -15.86 60.72
CA LYS A 61 48.19 -16.03 59.24
C LYS A 61 47.14 -16.97 58.61
N GLU A 62 46.80 -18.09 59.24
CA GLU A 62 45.85 -19.06 58.64
C GLU A 62 44.39 -18.58 58.67
N LYS A 63 43.93 -18.01 59.80
CA LYS A 63 42.57 -17.43 59.91
C LYS A 63 42.34 -16.20 59.03
N SER A 64 43.39 -15.40 58.77
CA SER A 64 43.31 -14.24 57.86
C SER A 64 43.23 -14.67 56.39
N LEU A 65 43.84 -15.80 56.03
CA LEU A 65 43.77 -16.37 54.68
C LEU A 65 42.37 -16.93 54.38
N GLU A 66 41.75 -17.66 55.32
CA GLU A 66 40.37 -18.17 55.15
C GLU A 66 39.33 -17.04 55.06
N GLY A 67 39.44 -15.99 55.88
CA GLY A 67 38.57 -14.81 55.80
C GLY A 67 38.72 -14.04 54.48
N SER A 68 39.96 -13.92 53.98
CA SER A 68 40.25 -13.29 52.68
C SER A 68 39.66 -14.09 51.51
N GLN A 69 39.81 -15.42 51.51
CA GLN A 69 39.24 -16.28 50.46
C GLN A 69 37.70 -16.26 50.45
N LEU A 70 37.07 -16.18 51.62
CA LEU A 70 35.61 -16.09 51.72
C LEU A 70 35.09 -14.74 51.21
N SER A 71 35.74 -13.63 51.59
CA SER A 71 35.40 -12.29 51.08
C SER A 71 35.53 -12.20 49.55
N GLU A 72 36.54 -12.87 48.98
CA GLU A 72 36.74 -12.93 47.54
C GLU A 72 35.63 -13.67 46.83
N LYS A 73 35.24 -14.84 47.33
CA LYS A 73 34.11 -15.61 46.78
C LYS A 73 32.79 -14.86 46.91
N LEU A 74 32.56 -14.19 48.04
CA LEU A 74 31.35 -13.42 48.27
C LEU A 74 31.21 -12.27 47.26
N PHE A 75 32.30 -11.57 46.97
CA PHE A 75 32.28 -10.50 45.99
C PHE A 75 32.08 -11.00 44.56
N LEU A 76 32.76 -12.09 44.15
CA LEU A 76 32.55 -12.64 42.81
C LEU A 76 31.08 -13.06 42.61
N LEU A 77 30.49 -13.67 43.64
CA LEU A 77 29.07 -14.04 43.61
C LEU A 77 28.15 -12.81 43.59
N SER A 78 28.47 -11.75 44.34
CA SER A 78 27.66 -10.53 44.36
C SER A 78 27.75 -9.76 43.04
N GLU A 79 28.92 -9.72 42.41
CA GLU A 79 29.13 -9.17 41.08
C GLU A 79 28.34 -9.97 40.04
N ASP A 80 28.46 -11.31 40.03
CA ASP A 80 27.69 -12.21 39.17
C ASP A 80 26.18 -12.00 39.30
N LEU A 81 25.67 -12.06 40.53
CA LEU A 81 24.26 -11.82 40.81
C LEU A 81 23.82 -10.39 40.45
N GLY A 82 24.70 -9.40 40.64
CA GLY A 82 24.50 -8.01 40.26
C GLY A 82 24.19 -7.87 38.77
N PHE A 83 25.08 -8.30 37.89
CA PHE A 83 24.81 -8.18 36.45
C PHE A 83 23.70 -9.12 35.99
N ASP A 84 23.61 -10.34 36.50
CA ASP A 84 22.58 -11.28 36.05
C ASP A 84 21.18 -10.78 36.42
N SER A 85 21.02 -10.16 37.59
CA SER A 85 19.76 -9.55 38.00
C SER A 85 19.36 -8.34 37.14
N GLN A 86 20.33 -7.50 36.78
CA GLN A 86 20.07 -6.38 35.87
C GLN A 86 19.80 -6.86 34.44
N GLU A 87 20.47 -7.92 33.99
CA GLU A 87 20.27 -8.51 32.65
C GLU A 87 18.86 -9.08 32.57
N LEU A 88 18.42 -9.79 33.61
CA LEU A 88 17.06 -10.30 33.68
C LEU A 88 16.03 -9.14 33.63
N LEU A 89 16.26 -8.07 34.40
CA LEU A 89 15.41 -6.88 34.38
C LEU A 89 15.36 -6.23 32.99
N TRP A 90 16.49 -6.18 32.29
CA TRP A 90 16.59 -5.68 30.91
C TRP A 90 15.77 -6.53 29.94
N LEU A 91 15.99 -7.85 29.94
CA LEU A 91 15.30 -8.80 29.08
C LEU A 91 13.79 -8.83 29.33
N THR A 92 13.35 -8.76 30.59
CA THR A 92 11.91 -8.71 30.91
C THR A 92 11.24 -7.46 30.35
N LYS A 93 11.89 -6.28 30.44
CA LYS A 93 11.35 -5.05 29.86
C LYS A 93 11.26 -5.12 28.34
N GLU A 94 12.26 -5.69 27.68
CA GLU A 94 12.25 -5.86 26.22
C GLU A 94 11.18 -6.86 25.76
N ASN A 95 11.00 -7.95 26.52
CA ASN A 95 9.91 -8.89 26.31
C ASN A 95 8.55 -8.20 26.44
N MET A 96 8.32 -7.39 27.48
CA MET A 96 7.06 -6.64 27.64
C MET A 96 6.77 -5.74 26.44
N LYS A 97 7.78 -5.04 25.91
CA LYS A 97 7.64 -4.21 24.72
C LYS A 97 7.22 -5.05 23.50
N THR A 98 7.86 -6.21 23.31
CA THR A 98 7.56 -7.14 22.22
C THR A 98 6.11 -7.63 22.28
N PHE A 99 5.61 -7.99 23.47
CA PHE A 99 4.21 -8.45 23.62
C PHE A 99 3.17 -7.35 23.39
N ARG A 100 3.48 -6.08 23.70
CA ARG A 100 2.59 -4.97 23.36
C ARG A 100 2.45 -4.80 21.85
N SER A 101 3.56 -4.81 21.11
CA SER A 101 3.52 -4.77 19.65
C SER A 101 2.79 -5.98 19.06
N LEU A 102 2.93 -7.16 19.66
CA LEU A 102 2.19 -8.35 19.24
C LEU A 102 0.67 -8.16 19.45
N ALA A 103 0.24 -7.57 20.57
CA ALA A 103 -1.17 -7.26 20.81
C ALA A 103 -1.74 -6.31 19.75
N GLU A 104 -1.02 -5.22 19.45
CA GLU A 104 -1.40 -4.24 18.42
C GLU A 104 -1.60 -4.92 17.06
N ILE A 105 -0.64 -5.75 16.64
CA ILE A 105 -0.73 -6.51 15.39
C ILE A 105 -1.94 -7.46 15.40
N SER A 106 -2.20 -8.16 16.52
CA SER A 106 -3.36 -9.05 16.61
C SER A 106 -4.69 -8.31 16.44
N TYR A 107 -4.86 -7.13 17.05
CA TYR A 107 -6.07 -6.32 16.85
C TYR A 107 -6.20 -5.80 15.41
N GLU A 108 -5.09 -5.46 14.76
CA GLU A 108 -5.14 -5.07 13.34
C GLU A 108 -5.57 -6.23 12.44
N ILE A 109 -5.07 -7.45 12.68
CA ILE A 109 -5.48 -8.65 11.95
C ILE A 109 -6.98 -8.91 12.12
N ASP A 110 -7.51 -8.76 13.34
CA ASP A 110 -8.94 -8.97 13.62
C ASP A 110 -9.82 -7.99 12.84
N ARG A 111 -9.45 -6.71 12.82
CA ARG A 111 -10.15 -5.68 12.03
C ARG A 111 -10.10 -5.98 10.52
N TYR A 112 -8.95 -6.44 10.01
CA TYR A 112 -8.85 -6.85 8.60
C TYR A 112 -9.69 -8.10 8.30
N SER A 113 -9.82 -9.01 9.26
CA SER A 113 -10.68 -10.20 9.15
C SER A 113 -12.15 -9.80 9.02
N GLU A 114 -12.63 -8.86 9.83
CA GLU A 114 -14.00 -8.31 9.72
C GLU A 114 -14.25 -7.63 8.37
N GLN A 115 -13.29 -6.82 7.89
CA GLN A 115 -13.39 -6.17 6.58
C GLN A 115 -13.43 -7.19 5.43
N ASN A 116 -12.62 -8.26 5.52
CA ASN A 116 -12.63 -9.34 4.54
C ASN A 116 -13.97 -10.10 4.55
N ALA A 117 -14.58 -10.31 5.73
CA ALA A 117 -15.91 -10.92 5.83
C ALA A 117 -16.96 -10.08 5.07
N ALA A 118 -17.01 -8.77 5.33
CA ALA A 118 -17.92 -7.86 4.64
C ALA A 118 -17.68 -7.82 3.12
N SER A 119 -16.41 -7.84 2.70
CA SER A 119 -16.06 -7.87 1.28
C SER A 119 -16.50 -9.18 0.61
N SER A 120 -16.39 -10.32 1.28
CA SER A 120 -16.90 -11.60 0.79
C SER A 120 -18.42 -11.61 0.62
N GLU A 121 -19.17 -11.00 1.53
CA GLU A 121 -20.62 -10.83 1.40
C GLU A 121 -21.00 -9.99 0.17
N GLU A 122 -20.28 -8.89 -0.08
CA GLU A 122 -20.49 -8.03 -1.25
C GLU A 122 -20.16 -8.75 -2.57
N ILE A 123 -19.08 -9.53 -2.60
CA ILE A 123 -18.74 -10.34 -3.78
C ILE A 123 -19.83 -11.39 -4.02
N ASN A 124 -20.35 -12.05 -2.98
CA ASN A 124 -21.47 -13.00 -3.12
C ASN A 124 -22.73 -12.36 -3.70
N ALA A 125 -23.07 -11.13 -3.28
CA ALA A 125 -24.19 -10.40 -3.88
C ALA A 125 -23.95 -10.13 -5.38
N SER A 126 -22.73 -9.70 -5.74
CA SER A 126 -22.33 -9.44 -7.12
C SER A 126 -22.33 -10.70 -8.00
N VAL A 127 -21.90 -11.83 -7.44
CA VAL A 127 -21.96 -13.16 -8.09
C VAL A 127 -23.40 -13.53 -8.42
N ASN A 128 -24.33 -13.35 -7.49
CA ASN A 128 -25.75 -13.63 -7.72
C ASN A 128 -26.35 -12.73 -8.83
N GLU A 129 -25.97 -11.46 -8.86
CA GLU A 129 -26.38 -10.53 -9.93
C GLU A 129 -25.80 -10.95 -11.30
N LEU A 130 -24.55 -11.41 -11.34
CA LEU A 130 -23.94 -11.95 -12.56
C LEU A 130 -24.65 -13.21 -13.07
N VAL A 131 -25.10 -14.10 -12.18
CA VAL A 131 -25.91 -15.27 -12.56
C VAL A 131 -27.24 -14.82 -13.18
N ALA A 132 -27.92 -13.86 -12.55
CA ALA A 132 -29.20 -13.35 -13.03
C ALA A 132 -29.07 -12.70 -14.41
N THR A 133 -28.07 -11.84 -14.59
CA THR A 133 -27.81 -11.14 -15.86
C THR A 133 -27.36 -12.10 -16.97
N SER A 134 -26.57 -13.14 -16.68
CA SER A 134 -26.21 -14.18 -17.65
C SER A 134 -27.44 -14.99 -18.11
N THR A 135 -28.36 -15.27 -17.18
CA THR A 135 -29.61 -15.96 -17.51
C THR A 135 -30.49 -15.10 -18.40
N GLU A 136 -30.67 -13.82 -18.06
CA GLU A 136 -31.43 -12.87 -18.89
C GLU A 136 -30.80 -12.70 -20.27
N LEU A 137 -29.47 -12.56 -20.35
CA LEU A 137 -28.75 -12.46 -21.61
C LEU A 137 -29.05 -13.67 -22.52
N ASN A 138 -29.02 -14.87 -21.97
CA ASN A 138 -29.32 -16.09 -22.73
C ASN A 138 -30.77 -16.10 -23.27
N GLU A 139 -31.74 -15.65 -22.47
CA GLU A 139 -33.12 -15.49 -22.94
C GLU A 139 -33.23 -14.49 -24.09
N LYS A 140 -32.53 -13.35 -24.01
CA LYS A 140 -32.52 -12.34 -25.09
C LYS A 140 -31.86 -12.88 -26.36
N VAL A 141 -30.78 -13.64 -26.24
CA VAL A 141 -30.10 -14.27 -27.39
C VAL A 141 -31.06 -15.21 -28.12
N LEU A 142 -31.80 -16.06 -27.38
CA LEU A 142 -32.80 -16.96 -27.97
C LEU A 142 -33.95 -16.21 -28.66
N LEU A 143 -34.37 -15.06 -28.13
CA LEU A 143 -35.38 -14.22 -28.76
C LEU A 143 -34.88 -13.61 -30.08
N ILE A 144 -33.67 -13.05 -30.09
CA ILE A 144 -33.06 -12.44 -31.29
C ILE A 144 -32.82 -13.49 -32.38
N ASP A 145 -32.40 -14.71 -32.02
CA ASP A 145 -32.22 -15.80 -32.97
C ASP A 145 -33.54 -16.17 -33.66
N ARG A 146 -34.64 -16.29 -32.89
CA ARG A 146 -35.98 -16.56 -33.41
C ARG A 146 -36.49 -15.43 -34.31
N ASP A 147 -36.28 -14.18 -33.92
CA ASP A 147 -36.70 -13.01 -34.72
C ASP A 147 -35.89 -12.92 -36.02
N SER A 148 -34.61 -13.32 -35.99
CA SER A 148 -33.75 -13.40 -37.17
C SER A 148 -34.21 -14.50 -38.14
N GLU A 149 -34.58 -15.67 -37.62
CA GLU A 149 -35.17 -16.77 -38.41
C GLU A 149 -36.47 -16.32 -39.09
N ARG A 150 -37.40 -15.72 -38.33
CA ARG A 150 -38.64 -15.15 -38.88
C ARG A 150 -38.38 -14.09 -39.96
N SER A 151 -37.37 -13.25 -39.76
CA SER A 151 -37.01 -12.21 -40.72
C SER A 151 -36.44 -12.80 -42.02
N MET A 152 -35.66 -13.88 -41.92
CA MET A 152 -35.16 -14.62 -43.09
C MET A 152 -36.30 -15.25 -43.90
N ASP A 153 -37.32 -15.79 -43.23
CA ASP A 153 -38.53 -16.31 -43.89
C ASP A 153 -39.29 -15.21 -44.65
N LEU A 154 -39.43 -14.02 -44.05
CA LEU A 154 -40.06 -12.87 -44.71
C LEU A 154 -39.26 -12.39 -45.92
N LEU A 155 -37.93 -12.36 -45.84
CA LEU A 155 -37.07 -12.01 -46.98
C LEU A 155 -37.20 -13.03 -48.12
N THR A 156 -37.28 -14.32 -47.79
CA THR A 156 -37.48 -15.38 -48.78
C THR A 156 -38.83 -15.21 -49.50
N LYS A 157 -39.89 -14.86 -48.76
CA LYS A 157 -41.19 -14.52 -49.35
C LYS A 157 -41.12 -13.28 -50.24
N ASN A 158 -40.48 -12.20 -49.78
CA ASN A 158 -40.31 -10.99 -50.56
C ASN A 158 -39.49 -11.22 -51.83
N GLN A 159 -38.45 -12.06 -51.78
CA GLN A 159 -37.66 -12.44 -52.94
C GLN A 159 -38.51 -13.16 -53.98
N LYS A 160 -39.39 -14.07 -53.53
CA LYS A 160 -40.36 -14.73 -54.42
C LYS A 160 -41.33 -13.72 -55.04
N THR A 161 -41.87 -12.79 -54.25
CA THR A 161 -42.74 -11.73 -54.76
C THR A 161 -42.05 -10.84 -55.80
N MET A 162 -40.76 -10.51 -55.61
CA MET A 162 -39.99 -9.75 -56.60
C MET A 162 -39.83 -10.53 -57.92
N GLU A 163 -39.61 -11.83 -57.86
CA GLU A 163 -39.55 -12.67 -59.06
C GLU A 163 -40.92 -12.73 -59.77
N GLU A 164 -42.02 -12.88 -59.02
CA GLU A 164 -43.38 -12.83 -59.57
C GLU A 164 -43.68 -11.49 -60.25
N ILE A 165 -43.25 -10.36 -59.66
CA ILE A 165 -43.40 -9.03 -60.27
C ILE A 165 -42.54 -8.92 -61.54
N ARG A 166 -41.32 -9.46 -61.55
CA ARG A 166 -40.45 -9.44 -62.75
C ARG A 166 -41.11 -10.16 -63.92
N VAL A 167 -41.65 -11.37 -63.67
CA VAL A 167 -42.39 -12.15 -64.68
C VAL A 167 -43.63 -11.39 -65.16
N PHE A 168 -44.33 -10.70 -64.26
CA PHE A 168 -45.48 -9.88 -64.62
C PHE A 168 -45.10 -8.69 -65.53
N ILE A 169 -44.00 -7.99 -65.23
CA ILE A 169 -43.47 -6.90 -66.08
C ILE A 169 -43.06 -7.44 -67.45
N GLU A 170 -42.38 -8.58 -67.52
CA GLU A 170 -42.02 -9.22 -68.79
C GLU A 170 -43.26 -9.54 -69.63
N HIS A 171 -44.30 -10.11 -69.01
CA HIS A 171 -45.55 -10.39 -69.70
C HIS A 171 -46.25 -9.12 -70.19
N LEU A 172 -46.33 -8.06 -69.37
CA LEU A 172 -46.86 -6.77 -69.80
C LEU A 172 -46.10 -6.24 -71.03
N GLY A 173 -44.79 -6.48 -71.12
CA GLY A 173 -43.96 -6.02 -72.24
C GLY A 173 -44.40 -6.69 -73.54
N THR A 174 -44.70 -7.99 -73.48
CA THR A 174 -45.24 -8.72 -74.64
C THR A 174 -46.63 -8.20 -75.06
N LEU A 175 -47.48 -7.81 -74.11
CA LEU A 175 -48.82 -7.28 -74.40
C LEU A 175 -48.75 -5.89 -75.04
N VAL A 176 -47.87 -5.02 -74.53
CA VAL A 176 -47.64 -3.68 -75.11
C VAL A 176 -47.09 -3.80 -76.54
N ALA A 177 -46.10 -4.67 -76.76
CA ALA A 177 -45.54 -4.91 -78.09
C ALA A 177 -46.60 -5.45 -79.08
N ALA A 178 -47.48 -6.34 -78.63
CA ALA A 178 -48.59 -6.83 -79.45
C ALA A 178 -49.61 -5.73 -79.77
N ALA A 179 -49.94 -4.87 -78.79
CA ALA A 179 -50.82 -3.72 -78.99
C ALA A 179 -50.23 -2.70 -79.97
N GLU A 180 -48.92 -2.44 -79.89
CA GLU A 180 -48.20 -1.59 -80.83
C GLU A 180 -48.27 -2.15 -82.27
N GLY A 181 -48.06 -3.46 -82.43
CA GLY A 181 -48.21 -4.15 -83.71
C GLY A 181 -49.62 -4.00 -84.32
N ASN A 182 -50.67 -4.26 -83.53
CA ASN A 182 -52.06 -4.11 -83.95
C ASN A 182 -52.39 -2.65 -84.32
N ASN A 183 -51.88 -1.68 -83.54
CA ASN A 183 -52.09 -0.26 -83.82
C ASN A 183 -51.41 0.16 -85.13
N GLY A 184 -50.22 -0.40 -85.42
CA GLY A 184 -49.53 -0.22 -86.70
C GLY A 184 -50.23 -0.88 -87.90
N GLU A 185 -50.95 -1.98 -87.70
CA GLU A 185 -51.85 -2.55 -88.72
C GLU A 185 -53.09 -1.68 -88.97
N LEU A 186 -53.69 -1.15 -87.89
CA LEU A 186 -54.84 -0.26 -87.98
C LEU A 186 -54.48 1.06 -88.67
N GLN A 187 -53.28 1.60 -88.42
CA GLN A 187 -52.75 2.77 -89.14
C GLN A 187 -52.72 2.51 -90.64
N ARG A 188 -52.01 1.45 -91.07
CA ARG A 188 -51.89 1.08 -92.49
C ARG A 188 -53.24 0.86 -93.15
N SER A 189 -54.19 0.26 -92.41
CA SER A 189 -55.55 0.02 -92.91
C SER A 189 -56.33 1.32 -93.07
N SER A 190 -56.20 2.25 -92.12
CA SER A 190 -56.87 3.56 -92.15
C SER A 190 -56.32 4.47 -93.25
N GLU A 191 -55.00 4.45 -93.47
CA GLU A 191 -54.33 5.13 -94.58
C GLU A 191 -54.82 4.59 -95.94
N LYS A 192 -54.95 3.26 -96.07
CA LYS A 192 -55.49 2.65 -97.28
C LYS A 192 -56.96 3.00 -97.52
N ILE A 193 -57.76 3.10 -96.46
CA ILE A 193 -59.15 3.59 -96.60
C ILE A 193 -59.14 5.06 -97.04
N HIS A 194 -58.26 5.90 -96.47
CA HIS A 194 -58.10 7.29 -96.89
C HIS A 194 -57.80 7.41 -98.40
N GLU A 195 -56.88 6.59 -98.93
CA GLU A 195 -56.58 6.53 -100.37
C GLU A 195 -57.80 6.13 -101.22
N ILE A 196 -58.60 5.16 -100.74
CA ILE A 196 -59.83 4.75 -101.42
C ILE A 196 -60.86 5.87 -101.41
N VAL A 197 -61.03 6.55 -100.28
CA VAL A 197 -61.98 7.67 -100.13
C VAL A 197 -61.61 8.83 -101.06
N ASP A 198 -60.32 9.17 -101.14
CA ASP A 198 -59.77 10.13 -102.11
C ASP A 198 -60.07 9.72 -103.57
N TYR A 199 -59.94 8.42 -103.88
CA TYR A 199 -60.25 7.90 -105.20
C TYR A 199 -61.75 7.98 -105.52
N ILE A 200 -62.63 7.65 -104.57
CA ILE A 200 -64.08 7.79 -104.75
C ILE A 200 -64.45 9.28 -104.92
N ARG A 201 -63.80 10.21 -104.21
CA ARG A 201 -64.02 11.66 -104.40
C ARG A 201 -63.72 12.10 -105.81
N LYS A 202 -62.62 11.61 -106.39
CA LYS A 202 -62.26 11.85 -107.80
C LYS A 202 -63.33 11.31 -108.75
N ILE A 203 -63.84 10.09 -108.51
CA ILE A 203 -64.92 9.51 -109.31
C ILE A 203 -66.21 10.32 -109.17
N SER A 204 -66.60 10.70 -107.95
CA SER A 204 -67.79 11.50 -107.68
C SER A 204 -67.71 12.85 -108.39
N SER A 205 -66.56 13.54 -108.29
CA SER A 205 -66.30 14.80 -109.00
C SER A 205 -66.37 14.66 -110.52
N GLN A 206 -65.78 13.59 -111.08
CA GLN A 206 -65.89 13.27 -112.51
C GLN A 206 -67.32 12.96 -112.93
N THR A 207 -68.07 12.21 -112.11
CA THR A 207 -69.47 11.86 -112.36
C THR A 207 -70.36 13.09 -112.31
N ASN A 208 -70.11 14.00 -111.36
CA ASN A 208 -70.76 15.31 -111.27
C ASN A 208 -70.50 16.15 -112.53
N LEU A 209 -69.26 16.19 -113.01
CA LEU A 209 -68.87 16.86 -114.26
C LEU A 209 -69.53 16.24 -115.50
N LEU A 210 -69.58 14.90 -115.59
CA LEU A 210 -70.25 14.19 -116.67
C LEU A 210 -71.76 14.44 -116.67
N ALA A 211 -72.39 14.44 -115.49
CA ALA A 211 -73.80 14.75 -115.31
C ALA A 211 -74.11 16.21 -115.65
N LEU A 212 -73.22 17.15 -115.29
CA LEU A 212 -73.33 18.55 -115.68
C LEU A 212 -73.27 18.72 -117.21
N ASN A 213 -72.30 18.08 -117.86
CA ASN A 213 -72.19 18.08 -119.33
C ASN A 213 -73.42 17.45 -120.00
N ALA A 214 -73.95 16.35 -119.45
CA ALA A 214 -75.17 15.71 -119.94
C ALA A 214 -76.42 16.58 -119.74
N ALA A 215 -76.53 17.30 -118.63
CA ALA A 215 -77.62 18.25 -118.37
C ALA A 215 -77.58 19.44 -119.34
N ILE A 216 -76.38 19.94 -119.67
CA ILE A 216 -76.19 20.99 -120.69
C ILE A 216 -76.62 20.48 -122.07
N GLU A 217 -76.22 19.28 -122.48
CA GLU A 217 -76.57 18.73 -123.79
C GLU A 217 -78.06 18.36 -123.90
N ALA A 218 -78.67 17.89 -122.80
CA ALA A 218 -80.11 17.66 -122.70
C ALA A 218 -80.93 18.97 -122.82
N ALA A 219 -80.44 20.09 -122.26
CA ALA A 219 -81.05 21.41 -122.45
C ALA A 219 -80.92 21.90 -123.90
N ARG A 220 -79.84 21.51 -124.60
CA ARG A 220 -79.56 21.84 -126.00
C ARG A 220 -80.47 21.12 -127.00
N ALA A 221 -80.93 19.90 -126.67
CA ALA A 221 -81.81 19.07 -127.49
C ALA A 221 -83.32 19.45 -127.41
N GLY A 222 -83.71 20.45 -126.62
CA GLY A 222 -85.09 20.97 -126.56
C GLY A 222 -86.13 19.95 -126.08
N GLU A 223 -87.31 19.89 -126.72
CA GLU A 223 -88.42 18.97 -126.36
C GLU A 223 -88.01 17.48 -126.33
N ALA A 224 -87.06 17.06 -127.18
CA ALA A 224 -86.57 15.68 -127.25
C ALA A 224 -85.62 15.28 -126.09
N GLY A 225 -85.04 16.26 -125.38
CA GLY A 225 -84.05 16.06 -124.33
C GLY A 225 -84.62 15.98 -122.91
N ARG A 226 -85.93 16.21 -122.70
CA ARG A 226 -86.55 16.32 -121.35
C ARG A 226 -86.30 15.09 -120.46
N GLY A 227 -86.46 13.88 -121.00
CA GLY A 227 -86.21 12.65 -120.24
C GLY A 227 -84.73 12.49 -119.83
N PHE A 228 -83.81 12.90 -120.70
CA PHE A 228 -82.36 12.89 -120.43
C PHE A 228 -81.95 13.94 -119.39
N ALA A 229 -82.58 15.12 -119.37
CA ALA A 229 -82.31 16.17 -118.40
C ALA A 229 -82.65 15.74 -116.96
N VAL A 230 -83.76 14.99 -116.79
CA VAL A 230 -84.14 14.44 -115.47
C VAL A 230 -83.08 13.44 -114.99
N VAL A 231 -82.64 12.51 -115.86
CA VAL A 231 -81.60 11.53 -115.51
C VAL A 231 -80.28 12.20 -115.18
N ALA A 232 -79.86 13.21 -115.96
CA ALA A 232 -78.63 13.96 -115.70
C ALA A 232 -78.69 14.73 -114.37
N SER A 233 -79.83 15.35 -114.04
CA SER A 233 -80.04 16.01 -112.74
C SER A 233 -80.00 15.00 -111.59
N GLU A 234 -80.54 13.80 -111.77
CA GLU A 234 -80.54 12.76 -110.74
C GLU A 234 -79.12 12.20 -110.52
N ILE A 235 -78.33 11.99 -111.58
CA ILE A 235 -76.91 11.59 -111.47
C ILE A 235 -76.09 12.68 -110.79
N ARG A 236 -76.33 13.96 -111.12
CA ARG A 236 -75.63 15.09 -110.49
C ARG A 236 -75.92 15.14 -108.99
N LYS A 237 -77.18 15.01 -108.61
CA LYS A 237 -77.61 14.96 -107.21
C LYS A 237 -77.01 13.76 -106.48
N LEU A 238 -76.92 12.60 -107.13
CA LEU A 238 -76.28 11.41 -106.57
C LEU A 238 -74.77 11.62 -106.34
N ALA A 239 -74.09 12.31 -107.25
CA ALA A 239 -72.68 12.67 -107.09
C ALA A 239 -72.47 13.72 -105.98
N GLU A 240 -73.32 14.75 -105.88
CA GLU A 240 -73.32 15.71 -104.77
C GLU A 240 -73.53 14.99 -103.42
N GLN A 241 -74.52 14.09 -103.32
CA GLN A 241 -74.75 13.26 -102.12
C GLN A 241 -73.58 12.32 -101.81
N THR A 242 -72.90 11.80 -102.83
CA THR A 242 -71.71 10.96 -102.65
C THR A 242 -70.54 11.77 -102.10
N ASP A 243 -70.35 13.02 -102.55
CA ASP A 243 -69.30 13.91 -102.04
C ASP A 243 -69.54 14.34 -100.58
N GLU A 244 -70.80 14.61 -100.21
CA GLU A 244 -71.20 14.84 -98.82
C GLU A 244 -70.88 13.61 -97.94
N ALA A 245 -71.24 12.40 -98.40
CA ALA A 245 -70.96 11.17 -97.66
C ALA A 245 -69.46 10.89 -97.50
N ILE A 246 -68.65 11.16 -98.53
CA ILE A 246 -67.18 11.07 -98.49
C ILE A 246 -66.59 12.02 -97.45
N THR A 247 -67.08 13.25 -97.39
CA THR A 247 -66.60 14.26 -96.42
C THR A 247 -66.80 13.77 -94.98
N VAL A 248 -67.93 13.12 -94.68
CA VAL A 248 -68.16 12.48 -93.38
C VAL A 248 -67.17 11.33 -93.13
N ILE A 249 -66.90 10.48 -94.13
CA ILE A 249 -65.94 9.38 -94.00
C ILE A 249 -64.53 9.89 -93.74
N GLU A 250 -64.09 10.96 -94.40
CA GLU A 250 -62.79 11.58 -94.15
C GLU A 250 -62.64 12.09 -92.74
N GLU A 251 -63.69 12.72 -92.19
CA GLU A 251 -63.69 13.16 -90.79
C GLU A 251 -63.54 11.98 -89.83
N VAL A 252 -64.22 10.86 -90.10
CA VAL A 252 -64.10 9.61 -89.33
C VAL A 252 -62.68 9.05 -89.43
N ILE A 253 -62.09 8.98 -90.62
CA ILE A 253 -60.72 8.48 -90.82
C ILE A 253 -59.68 9.38 -90.14
N ARG A 254 -59.82 10.70 -90.24
CA ARG A 254 -58.97 11.65 -89.53
C ARG A 254 -59.05 11.43 -88.01
N THR A 255 -60.25 11.21 -87.49
CA THR A 255 -60.47 10.92 -86.07
C THR A 255 -59.81 9.59 -85.66
N ILE A 256 -59.87 8.57 -86.51
CA ILE A 256 -59.20 7.28 -86.28
C ILE A 256 -57.67 7.46 -86.24
N LEU A 257 -57.08 8.16 -87.21
CA LEU A 257 -55.64 8.41 -87.25
C LEU A 257 -55.16 9.18 -86.01
N LEU A 258 -55.91 10.20 -85.57
CA LEU A 258 -55.60 10.92 -84.32
C LEU A 258 -55.65 10.01 -83.09
N LYS A 259 -56.61 9.09 -83.02
CA LYS A 259 -56.70 8.12 -81.92
C LYS A 259 -55.56 7.11 -81.94
N ILE A 260 -55.13 6.65 -83.13
CA ILE A 260 -53.99 5.74 -83.29
C ILE A 260 -52.70 6.38 -82.76
N GLU A 261 -52.45 7.66 -83.10
CA GLU A 261 -51.28 8.39 -82.60
C GLU A 261 -51.34 8.58 -81.08
N ALA A 262 -52.52 8.90 -80.53
CA ALA A 262 -52.71 8.99 -79.08
C ALA A 262 -52.46 7.64 -78.39
N THR A 263 -52.95 6.53 -78.97
CA THR A 263 -52.68 5.18 -78.46
C THR A 263 -51.20 4.84 -78.52
N ARG A 264 -50.50 5.21 -79.59
CA ARG A 264 -49.04 5.01 -79.72
C ARG A 264 -48.29 5.75 -78.62
N SER A 265 -48.57 7.04 -78.42
CA SER A 265 -47.93 7.83 -77.36
C SER A 265 -48.18 7.24 -75.96
N ALA A 266 -49.38 6.69 -75.72
CA ALA A 266 -49.69 6.03 -74.45
C ALA A 266 -48.90 4.71 -74.26
N MET A 267 -48.69 3.94 -75.35
CA MET A 267 -47.87 2.72 -75.30
C MET A 267 -46.39 3.03 -75.05
N ASP A 268 -45.84 4.08 -75.67
CA ASP A 268 -44.47 4.54 -75.39
C ASP A 268 -44.29 4.93 -73.92
N GLU A 269 -45.26 5.65 -73.35
CA GLU A 269 -45.25 6.01 -71.93
C GLU A 269 -45.30 4.77 -71.03
N ILE A 270 -46.18 3.80 -71.34
CA ILE A 270 -46.26 2.53 -70.61
C ILE A 270 -44.92 1.78 -70.68
N GLY A 271 -44.29 1.71 -71.85
CA GLY A 271 -42.97 1.09 -72.02
C GLY A 271 -41.90 1.74 -71.14
N GLY A 272 -41.88 3.07 -71.06
CA GLY A 272 -41.00 3.80 -70.14
C GLY A 272 -41.26 3.47 -68.67
N LYS A 273 -42.53 3.48 -68.24
CA LYS A 273 -42.92 3.14 -66.86
C LYS A 273 -42.60 1.70 -66.48
N MET A 274 -42.65 0.79 -67.43
CA MET A 274 -42.26 -0.60 -67.24
C MET A 274 -40.75 -0.76 -67.04
N ALA A 275 -39.94 -0.03 -67.80
CA ALA A 275 -38.49 -0.02 -67.60
C ALA A 275 -38.11 0.54 -66.21
N ASP A 276 -38.80 1.58 -65.75
CA ASP A 276 -38.65 2.11 -64.38
C ASP A 276 -39.03 1.05 -63.33
N ALA A 277 -40.14 0.32 -63.53
CA ALA A 277 -40.58 -0.73 -62.63
C ALA A 277 -39.59 -1.90 -62.55
N ASP A 278 -39.02 -2.33 -63.68
CA ASP A 278 -38.00 -3.38 -63.72
C ASP A 278 -36.74 -2.98 -62.93
N LYS A 279 -36.32 -1.72 -63.06
CA LYS A 279 -35.21 -1.16 -62.27
C LYS A 279 -35.50 -1.23 -60.76
N VAL A 280 -36.71 -0.85 -60.33
CA VAL A 280 -37.11 -0.90 -58.91
C VAL A 280 -37.11 -2.34 -58.37
N VAL A 281 -37.55 -3.31 -59.18
CA VAL A 281 -37.52 -4.74 -58.81
C VAL A 281 -36.08 -5.22 -58.61
N LEU A 282 -35.18 -4.86 -59.53
CA LEU A 282 -33.75 -5.20 -59.43
C LEU A 282 -33.08 -4.58 -58.19
N GLU A 283 -33.35 -3.30 -57.91
CA GLU A 283 -32.85 -2.62 -56.71
C GLU A 283 -33.40 -3.25 -55.43
N SER A 284 -34.69 -3.59 -55.41
CA SER A 284 -35.33 -4.28 -54.28
C SER A 284 -34.73 -5.67 -54.04
N GLY A 285 -34.45 -6.43 -55.10
CA GLY A 285 -33.79 -7.73 -55.00
C GLY A 285 -32.38 -7.66 -54.41
N LYS A 286 -31.61 -6.62 -54.76
CA LYS A 286 -30.29 -6.36 -54.15
C LYS A 286 -30.43 -6.05 -52.65
N ALA A 287 -31.33 -5.14 -52.28
CA ALA A 287 -31.57 -4.78 -50.89
C ALA A 287 -31.99 -6.00 -50.05
N ILE A 288 -32.88 -6.87 -50.56
CA ILE A 288 -33.28 -8.12 -49.89
C ILE A 288 -32.06 -9.02 -49.63
N THR A 289 -31.16 -9.14 -50.61
CA THR A 289 -29.94 -9.96 -50.49
C THR A 289 -28.98 -9.40 -49.43
N GLU A 290 -28.80 -8.08 -49.40
CA GLU A 290 -27.97 -7.39 -48.41
C GLU A 290 -28.52 -7.58 -46.99
N ILE A 291 -29.83 -7.40 -46.80
CA ILE A 291 -30.49 -7.65 -45.50
C ILE A 291 -30.34 -9.12 -45.09
N GLY A 292 -30.48 -10.05 -46.04
CA GLY A 292 -30.27 -11.48 -45.78
C GLY A 292 -28.84 -11.80 -45.32
N SER A 293 -27.83 -11.11 -45.86
CA SER A 293 -26.44 -11.24 -45.39
C SER A 293 -26.26 -10.69 -43.97
N ALA A 294 -26.82 -9.51 -43.69
CA ALA A 294 -26.76 -8.91 -42.35
C ALA A 294 -27.43 -9.79 -41.29
N LEU A 295 -28.58 -10.42 -41.59
CA LEU A 295 -29.23 -11.35 -40.66
C LEU A 295 -28.41 -12.62 -40.40
N LYS A 296 -27.68 -13.13 -41.39
CA LYS A 296 -26.76 -14.26 -41.17
C LYS A 296 -25.63 -13.88 -40.22
N GLU A 297 -25.10 -12.67 -40.34
CA GLU A 297 -24.08 -12.16 -39.43
C GLU A 297 -24.63 -11.97 -38.00
N VAL A 298 -25.83 -11.39 -37.86
CA VAL A 298 -26.52 -11.29 -36.55
C VAL A 298 -26.66 -12.64 -35.90
N ARG A 299 -27.09 -13.67 -36.64
CA ARG A 299 -27.22 -15.03 -36.13
C ARG A 299 -25.87 -15.63 -35.72
N SER A 300 -24.82 -15.42 -36.52
CA SER A 300 -23.47 -15.84 -36.14
C SER A 300 -23.00 -15.17 -34.84
N ASN A 301 -23.32 -13.89 -34.64
CA ASN A 301 -23.03 -13.17 -33.41
C ASN A 301 -23.84 -13.71 -32.22
N MET A 302 -25.08 -14.14 -32.43
CA MET A 302 -25.88 -14.80 -31.39
C MET A 302 -25.24 -16.12 -30.94
N GLU A 303 -24.73 -16.95 -31.86
CA GLU A 303 -24.00 -18.18 -31.50
C GLU A 303 -22.74 -17.90 -30.66
N VAL A 304 -22.00 -16.83 -30.98
CA VAL A 304 -20.86 -16.38 -30.19
C VAL A 304 -21.30 -15.91 -28.80
N LEU A 305 -22.37 -15.11 -28.72
CA LEU A 305 -22.91 -14.62 -27.45
C LEU A 305 -23.39 -15.75 -26.54
N THR A 306 -24.00 -16.80 -27.08
CA THR A 306 -24.36 -18.00 -26.29
C THR A 306 -23.12 -18.61 -25.63
N LYS A 307 -22.04 -18.81 -26.40
CA LYS A 307 -20.78 -19.35 -25.85
C LYS A 307 -20.16 -18.45 -24.79
N VAL A 308 -20.22 -17.14 -24.98
CA VAL A 308 -19.75 -16.16 -23.99
C VAL A 308 -20.59 -16.25 -22.71
N SER A 309 -21.91 -16.33 -22.83
CA SER A 309 -22.81 -16.47 -21.66
C SER A 309 -22.57 -17.77 -20.89
N ASP A 310 -22.37 -18.89 -21.59
CA ASP A 310 -22.02 -20.17 -20.97
C ASP A 310 -20.65 -20.08 -20.25
N GLY A 311 -19.67 -19.43 -20.88
CA GLY A 311 -18.35 -19.17 -20.27
C GLY A 311 -18.44 -18.29 -19.02
N GLN A 312 -19.29 -17.27 -19.05
CA GLN A 312 -19.55 -16.39 -17.90
C GLN A 312 -20.17 -17.18 -16.74
N LYS A 313 -21.15 -18.05 -17.01
CA LYS A 313 -21.75 -18.92 -15.99
C LYS A 313 -20.71 -19.81 -15.30
N ASN A 314 -19.82 -20.44 -16.06
CA ASN A 314 -18.75 -21.28 -15.49
C ASN A 314 -17.78 -20.46 -14.64
N THR A 315 -17.40 -19.27 -15.12
CA THR A 315 -16.52 -18.35 -14.38
C THR A 315 -17.19 -17.91 -13.07
N THR A 316 -18.49 -17.64 -13.08
CA THR A 316 -19.24 -17.29 -11.88
C THR A 316 -19.25 -18.42 -10.84
N MET A 317 -19.35 -19.68 -11.27
CA MET A 317 -19.23 -20.84 -10.35
C MET A 317 -17.82 -20.97 -9.75
N GLU A 318 -16.78 -20.64 -10.51
CA GLU A 318 -15.41 -20.61 -9.98
C GLU A 318 -15.21 -19.49 -8.96
N ILE A 319 -15.79 -18.30 -9.22
CA ILE A 319 -15.77 -17.18 -8.28
C ILE A 319 -16.52 -17.56 -6.99
N GLU A 320 -17.71 -18.15 -7.10
CA GLU A 320 -18.50 -18.60 -5.94
C GLU A 320 -17.67 -19.52 -5.02
N LYS A 321 -16.98 -20.51 -5.61
CA LYS A 321 -16.09 -21.40 -4.85
C LYS A 321 -14.92 -20.65 -4.21
N ALA A 322 -14.30 -19.73 -4.94
CA ALA A 322 -13.20 -18.93 -4.41
C ALA A 322 -13.65 -18.07 -3.21
N VAL A 323 -14.85 -17.50 -3.27
CA VAL A 323 -15.44 -16.72 -2.16
C VAL A 323 -15.75 -17.61 -0.96
N GLU A 324 -16.23 -18.83 -1.18
CA GLU A 324 -16.42 -19.82 -0.12
C GLU A 324 -15.09 -20.14 0.60
N ASP A 325 -14.02 -20.35 -0.17
CA ASP A 325 -12.68 -20.61 0.38
C ASP A 325 -12.14 -19.40 1.15
N VAL A 326 -12.35 -18.17 0.66
CA VAL A 326 -12.00 -16.95 1.40
C VAL A 326 -12.78 -16.84 2.70
N THR A 327 -14.09 -17.13 2.67
CA THR A 327 -14.94 -17.08 3.87
C THR A 327 -14.44 -18.04 4.95
N LYS A 328 -14.08 -19.28 4.57
CA LYS A 328 -13.46 -20.24 5.50
C LYS A 328 -12.14 -19.73 6.07
N ALA A 329 -11.28 -19.15 5.23
CA ALA A 329 -10.01 -18.60 5.67
C ALA A 329 -10.20 -17.42 6.65
N VAL A 330 -11.23 -16.59 6.44
CA VAL A 330 -11.61 -15.50 7.34
C VAL A 330 -12.07 -16.04 8.70
N GLU A 331 -12.93 -17.06 8.73
CA GLU A 331 -13.36 -17.71 9.98
C GLU A 331 -12.17 -18.30 10.75
N GLU A 332 -11.26 -19.01 10.06
CA GLU A 332 -10.04 -19.55 10.66
C GLU A 332 -9.13 -18.44 11.21
N THR A 333 -8.96 -17.36 10.46
CA THR A 333 -8.15 -16.20 10.86
C THR A 333 -8.72 -15.55 12.12
N HIS A 334 -10.04 -15.33 12.18
CA HIS A 334 -10.70 -14.77 13.35
C HIS A 334 -10.53 -15.66 14.59
N MET A 335 -10.71 -16.98 14.46
CA MET A 335 -10.49 -17.92 15.55
C MET A 335 -9.04 -17.91 16.06
N ILE A 336 -8.06 -17.92 15.15
CA ILE A 336 -6.63 -17.90 15.52
C ILE A 336 -6.28 -16.57 16.18
N THR A 337 -6.78 -15.46 15.65
CA THR A 337 -6.50 -14.12 16.16
C THR A 337 -7.09 -13.92 17.56
N THR A 338 -8.33 -14.35 17.79
CA THR A 338 -8.95 -14.33 19.12
C THR A 338 -8.13 -15.14 20.14
N LYS A 339 -7.66 -16.33 19.76
CA LYS A 339 -6.75 -17.13 20.62
C LYS A 339 -5.42 -16.42 20.87
N SER A 340 -4.88 -15.74 19.84
CA SER A 340 -3.64 -14.98 19.94
C SER A 340 -3.77 -13.83 20.94
N ILE A 341 -4.84 -13.03 20.87
CA ILE A 341 -5.13 -11.94 21.81
C ILE A 341 -5.18 -12.47 23.26
N ALA A 342 -5.94 -13.54 23.51
CA ALA A 342 -6.04 -14.14 24.84
C ALA A 342 -4.69 -14.65 25.39
N LEU A 343 -3.84 -15.22 24.52
CA LEU A 343 -2.49 -15.65 24.87
C LEU A 343 -1.57 -14.46 25.20
N VAL A 344 -1.65 -13.39 24.41
CA VAL A 344 -0.87 -12.16 24.62
C VAL A 344 -1.25 -11.48 25.93
N GLU A 345 -2.54 -11.38 26.25
CA GLU A 345 -3.02 -10.85 27.54
C GLU A 345 -2.49 -11.68 28.71
N THR A 346 -2.58 -13.02 28.60
CA THR A 346 -2.07 -13.93 29.63
C THR A 346 -0.57 -13.77 29.82
N GLN A 347 0.18 -13.65 28.73
CA GLN A 347 1.63 -13.51 28.78
C GLN A 347 2.07 -12.13 29.29
N THR A 348 1.29 -11.09 29.02
CA THR A 348 1.52 -9.74 29.57
C THR A 348 1.46 -9.77 31.09
N LYS A 349 0.43 -10.41 31.68
CA LYS A 349 0.31 -10.59 33.14
C LYS A 349 1.51 -11.35 33.72
N LYS A 350 1.93 -12.44 33.07
CA LYS A 350 3.12 -13.20 33.50
C LYS A 350 4.41 -12.39 33.43
N ASN A 351 4.54 -11.51 32.43
CA ASN A 351 5.71 -10.64 32.31
C ASN A 351 5.71 -9.53 33.38
N GLU A 352 4.55 -9.04 33.82
CA GLU A 352 4.45 -8.12 34.96
C GLU A 352 4.90 -8.79 36.27
N GLU A 353 4.48 -10.05 36.50
CA GLU A 353 4.99 -10.85 37.63
C GLU A 353 6.50 -11.06 37.54
N MET A 354 7.01 -11.43 36.36
CA MET A 354 8.45 -11.59 36.11
C MET A 354 9.22 -10.28 36.35
N LEU A 355 8.63 -9.14 35.98
CA LEU A 355 9.24 -7.83 36.21
C LEU A 355 9.36 -7.56 37.71
N SER A 356 8.29 -7.83 38.46
CA SER A 356 8.29 -7.72 39.93
C SER A 356 9.36 -8.61 40.56
N TYR A 357 9.48 -9.88 40.14
CA TYR A 357 10.51 -10.79 40.63
C TYR A 357 11.92 -10.31 40.28
N SER A 358 12.13 -9.84 39.06
CA SER A 358 13.42 -9.32 38.61
C SER A 358 13.83 -8.06 39.40
N GLN A 359 12.88 -7.19 39.73
CA GLN A 359 13.10 -6.02 40.58
C GLN A 359 13.50 -6.41 42.00
N GLN A 360 12.83 -7.40 42.59
CA GLN A 360 13.16 -7.91 43.93
C GLN A 360 14.55 -8.57 43.96
N ILE A 361 14.86 -9.41 42.97
CA ILE A 361 16.19 -10.03 42.85
C ILE A 361 17.26 -8.94 42.67
N SER A 362 16.99 -7.94 41.84
CA SER A 362 17.89 -6.79 41.64
C SER A 362 18.10 -5.98 42.93
N GLU A 363 17.10 -5.87 43.79
CA GLU A 363 17.23 -5.24 45.10
C GLU A 363 18.12 -6.04 46.04
N VAL A 364 17.86 -7.35 46.17
CA VAL A 364 18.69 -8.25 47.00
C VAL A 364 20.13 -8.30 46.48
N ALA A 365 20.32 -8.38 45.17
CA ALA A 365 21.63 -8.32 44.53
C ALA A 365 22.34 -7.00 44.79
N GLY A 366 21.59 -5.89 44.78
CA GLY A 366 22.06 -4.57 45.19
C GLY A 366 22.61 -4.61 46.61
N THR A 367 21.79 -4.98 47.59
CA THR A 367 22.20 -5.07 49.01
C THR A 367 23.40 -5.98 49.20
N LEU A 368 23.43 -7.14 48.53
CA LEU A 368 24.57 -8.06 48.60
C LEU A 368 25.86 -7.43 48.03
N GLN A 369 25.77 -6.67 46.94
CA GLN A 369 26.90 -5.91 46.41
C GLN A 369 27.37 -4.84 47.39
N GLU A 370 26.45 -4.12 48.06
CA GLU A 370 26.81 -3.12 49.09
C GLU A 370 27.56 -3.77 50.27
N GLU A 371 27.07 -4.91 50.77
CA GLU A 371 27.70 -5.65 51.86
C GLU A 371 29.07 -6.22 51.44
N ALA A 372 29.16 -6.80 50.24
CA ALA A 372 30.43 -7.32 49.71
C ALA A 372 31.45 -6.19 49.51
N ALA A 373 31.01 -5.01 49.07
CA ALA A 373 31.84 -3.82 48.95
C ALA A 373 32.37 -3.32 50.30
N SER A 374 31.63 -3.51 51.39
CA SER A 374 32.11 -3.16 52.74
C SER A 374 33.30 -4.01 53.22
N LEU A 375 33.49 -5.19 52.61
CA LEU A 375 34.59 -6.13 52.91
C LEU A 375 35.85 -5.88 52.06
N LYS A 376 35.87 -4.79 51.28
CA LYS A 376 36.99 -4.38 50.44
C LYS A 376 38.34 -4.42 51.17
N GLY A 377 39.33 -5.05 50.54
CA GLY A 377 40.72 -5.08 51.00
C GLY A 377 41.52 -3.80 50.67
N GLU A 378 42.70 -3.63 51.29
CA GLU A 378 43.55 -2.44 51.09
C GLU A 378 44.07 -2.26 49.66
N LYS A 379 44.23 -3.35 48.90
CA LYS A 379 44.68 -3.35 47.49
C LYS A 379 43.56 -3.70 46.51
N GLU A 380 42.35 -3.23 46.78
CA GLU A 380 41.21 -3.39 45.89
C GLU A 380 40.64 -2.02 45.48
N ILE A 381 40.04 -1.95 44.29
CA ILE A 381 39.35 -0.77 43.78
C ILE A 381 37.98 -1.21 43.27
N ILE A 382 36.91 -0.62 43.82
CA ILE A 382 35.55 -0.93 43.43
C ILE A 382 35.08 0.05 42.34
N PHE A 383 34.79 -0.49 41.18
CA PHE A 383 34.21 0.22 40.05
C PHE A 383 32.70 0.02 40.01
N GLY A 384 31.94 1.11 39.98
CA GLY A 384 30.49 1.08 39.75
C GLY A 384 30.16 1.37 38.29
N VAL A 385 29.29 0.55 37.70
CA VAL A 385 28.73 0.78 36.36
C VAL A 385 27.20 0.80 36.43
N ASN A 386 26.55 1.48 35.50
CA ASN A 386 25.10 1.42 35.33
C ASN A 386 24.74 0.83 33.95
N PRO A 387 23.57 0.20 33.80
CA PRO A 387 23.13 -0.35 32.52
C PRO A 387 22.68 0.75 31.54
N PHE A 388 23.54 1.10 30.58
CA PHE A 388 23.20 1.93 29.42
C PHE A 388 23.06 1.11 28.11
N ILE A 389 23.60 -0.10 28.11
CA ILE A 389 23.33 -1.20 27.18
C ILE A 389 23.07 -2.47 28.02
N SER A 390 22.86 -3.63 27.38
CA SER A 390 22.65 -4.88 28.14
C SER A 390 23.79 -5.12 29.14
N PRO A 391 23.49 -5.41 30.42
CA PRO A 391 24.51 -5.76 31.42
C PRO A 391 25.51 -6.80 30.94
N LYS A 392 25.06 -7.78 30.16
CA LYS A 392 25.94 -8.78 29.52
C LYS A 392 26.99 -8.14 28.60
N GLU A 393 26.59 -7.19 27.75
CA GLU A 393 27.54 -6.43 26.92
C GLU A 393 28.45 -5.55 27.77
N ILE A 394 27.94 -4.93 28.83
CA ILE A 394 28.77 -4.11 29.73
C ILE A 394 29.88 -4.95 30.35
N ARG A 395 29.52 -6.13 30.88
CA ARG A 395 30.46 -7.09 31.46
C ARG A 395 31.51 -7.51 30.44
N LYS A 396 31.12 -7.79 29.20
CA LYS A 396 32.04 -8.22 28.13
C LYS A 396 33.00 -7.09 27.68
N MET A 397 32.48 -5.88 27.52
CA MET A 397 33.18 -4.78 26.85
C MET A 397 34.02 -3.91 27.78
N TYR A 398 33.64 -3.77 29.04
CA TYR A 398 34.21 -2.76 29.96
C TYR A 398 34.95 -3.38 31.14
N VAL A 399 34.41 -4.44 31.76
CA VAL A 399 35.02 -5.03 32.98
C VAL A 399 36.47 -5.49 32.76
N PRO A 400 36.84 -6.18 31.66
CA PRO A 400 38.23 -6.60 31.44
C PRO A 400 39.22 -5.43 31.35
N ILE A 401 38.76 -4.25 30.92
CA ILE A 401 39.59 -3.04 30.87
C ILE A 401 39.88 -2.57 32.30
N LEU A 402 38.85 -2.49 33.14
CA LEU A 402 38.96 -2.05 34.54
C LEU A 402 39.89 -3.00 35.32
N GLU A 403 39.74 -4.30 35.12
CA GLU A 403 40.59 -5.35 35.72
C GLU A 403 42.06 -5.19 35.34
N ARG A 404 42.37 -5.05 34.04
CA ARG A 404 43.76 -4.95 33.58
C ARG A 404 44.42 -3.64 34.00
N VAL A 405 43.68 -2.53 34.04
CA VAL A 405 44.19 -1.24 34.53
C VAL A 405 44.52 -1.33 36.02
N ALA A 406 43.60 -1.83 36.85
CA ALA A 406 43.85 -2.02 38.27
C ALA A 406 45.03 -2.98 38.52
N ALA A 407 45.09 -4.10 37.79
CA ALA A 407 46.17 -5.07 37.91
C ALA A 407 47.54 -4.46 37.58
N SER A 408 47.61 -3.55 36.61
CA SER A 408 48.84 -2.83 36.26
C SER A 408 49.36 -1.94 37.40
N MET A 409 48.47 -1.47 38.27
CA MET A 409 48.79 -0.72 39.49
C MET A 409 49.11 -1.64 40.69
N GLY A 410 49.00 -2.96 40.53
CA GLY A 410 49.08 -3.90 41.64
C GLY A 410 47.84 -3.89 42.55
N TYR A 411 46.71 -3.39 42.05
CA TYR A 411 45.39 -3.45 42.69
C TYR A 411 44.52 -4.49 42.01
N LYS A 412 43.52 -5.00 42.73
CA LYS A 412 42.47 -5.84 42.16
C LYS A 412 41.23 -5.00 41.86
N ALA A 413 40.72 -5.07 40.63
CA ALA A 413 39.42 -4.48 40.32
C ALA A 413 38.29 -5.35 40.86
N ARG A 414 37.24 -4.68 41.29
CA ARG A 414 36.01 -5.23 41.81
C ARG A 414 34.89 -4.46 41.13
N THR A 415 33.93 -5.12 40.48
CA THR A 415 32.88 -4.39 39.76
C THR A 415 31.53 -4.58 40.44
N ILE A 416 30.78 -3.48 40.58
CA ILE A 416 29.37 -3.53 40.93
C ILE A 416 28.56 -2.88 39.82
N ILE A 417 27.36 -3.39 39.60
CA ILE A 417 26.38 -2.79 38.69
C ILE A 417 25.19 -2.31 39.49
N VAL A 418 24.86 -1.03 39.32
CA VAL A 418 23.74 -0.38 40.00
C VAL A 418 22.52 -0.26 39.10
N LYS A 419 21.36 0.00 39.69
CA LYS A 419 20.07 0.05 38.99
C LYS A 419 19.97 1.19 37.97
N ASN A 420 20.55 2.35 38.27
CA ASN A 420 20.43 3.56 37.46
C ASN A 420 21.54 4.58 37.80
N TYR A 421 21.53 5.71 37.10
CA TYR A 421 22.52 6.78 37.29
C TYR A 421 22.49 7.42 38.69
N ASP A 422 21.31 7.61 39.29
CA ASP A 422 21.23 8.15 40.66
C ASP A 422 21.86 7.19 41.68
N ALA A 423 21.67 5.89 41.51
CA ALA A 423 22.28 4.87 42.36
C ALA A 423 23.81 4.84 42.26
N LEU A 424 24.43 5.27 41.14
CA LEU A 424 25.89 5.45 41.07
C LEU A 424 26.34 6.58 42.00
N ALA A 425 25.66 7.72 41.97
CA ALA A 425 26.00 8.86 42.82
C ALA A 425 25.83 8.51 44.31
N GLU A 426 24.75 7.82 44.67
CA GLU A 426 24.52 7.32 46.03
C GLU A 426 25.60 6.31 46.47
N ALA A 427 26.00 5.39 45.59
CA ALA A 427 27.06 4.43 45.89
C ALA A 427 28.42 5.12 46.14
N ALA A 428 28.74 6.18 45.40
CA ALA A 428 29.92 7.01 45.68
C ALA A 428 29.81 7.72 47.03
N GLN A 429 28.64 8.30 47.35
CA GLN A 429 28.43 9.05 48.59
C GLN A 429 28.52 8.15 49.83
N LYS A 430 27.98 6.93 49.75
CA LYS A 430 28.04 5.91 50.81
C LYS A 430 29.41 5.21 50.89
N GLY A 431 30.33 5.50 49.97
CA GLY A 431 31.65 4.85 49.89
C GLY A 431 31.60 3.38 49.47
N ILE A 432 30.48 2.94 48.87
CA ILE A 432 30.29 1.57 48.37
C ILE A 432 31.11 1.34 47.10
N MET A 433 31.24 2.37 46.25
CA MET A 433 32.14 2.34 45.10
C MET A 433 33.25 3.37 45.25
N ASP A 434 34.42 3.06 44.71
CA ASP A 434 35.52 4.01 44.63
C ASP A 434 35.45 4.88 43.37
N ILE A 435 35.11 4.27 42.23
CA ILE A 435 35.09 4.94 40.92
C ILE A 435 33.81 4.54 40.19
N GLY A 436 33.01 5.50 39.75
CA GLY A 436 31.83 5.26 38.93
C GLY A 436 32.07 5.59 37.47
N TRP A 437 31.47 4.81 36.57
CA TRP A 437 31.36 5.13 35.15
C TRP A 437 30.08 5.93 34.88
N PHE A 438 30.21 7.23 34.69
CA PHE A 438 29.08 8.14 34.54
C PHE A 438 28.93 8.61 33.10
N SER A 439 27.68 8.70 32.63
CA SER A 439 27.39 9.53 31.45
C SER A 439 27.64 11.01 31.77
N PRO A 440 27.87 11.88 30.77
CA PRO A 440 28.20 13.29 31.01
C PRO A 440 27.20 14.03 31.91
N PHE A 441 25.90 13.81 31.71
CA PHE A 441 24.85 14.41 32.53
C PHE A 441 24.81 13.83 33.94
N ALA A 442 24.91 12.49 34.06
CA ALA A 442 24.94 11.83 35.36
C ALA A 442 26.17 12.24 36.19
N TYR A 443 27.30 12.51 35.56
CA TYR A 443 28.49 13.02 36.22
C TYR A 443 28.26 14.40 36.82
N VAL A 444 27.69 15.35 36.06
CA VAL A 444 27.40 16.69 36.56
C VAL A 444 26.49 16.63 37.78
N ALA A 445 25.40 15.86 37.69
CA ALA A 445 24.50 15.63 38.81
C ALA A 445 25.20 14.97 40.01
N ALA A 446 26.05 13.97 39.77
CA ALA A 446 26.82 13.29 40.82
C ALA A 446 27.89 14.20 41.45
N ARG A 447 28.50 15.09 40.66
CA ARG A 447 29.48 16.08 41.13
C ARG A 447 28.83 17.06 42.10
N GLU A 448 27.63 17.54 41.77
CA GLU A 448 26.85 18.44 42.62
C GLU A 448 26.34 17.74 43.89
N LYS A 449 25.77 16.54 43.75
CA LYS A 449 25.17 15.80 44.88
C LYS A 449 26.21 15.15 45.81
N ALA A 450 27.26 14.54 45.25
CA ALA A 450 28.20 13.67 45.98
C ALA A 450 29.67 14.12 45.90
N GLY A 451 30.00 15.16 45.12
CA GLY A 451 31.35 15.70 45.05
C GLY A 451 32.37 14.78 44.36
N VAL A 452 31.93 13.86 43.49
CA VAL A 452 32.81 12.93 42.77
C VAL A 452 33.90 13.67 41.97
N LEU A 453 35.09 13.09 41.85
CA LEU A 453 36.28 13.69 41.23
C LEU A 453 36.56 13.01 39.88
N PRO A 454 36.68 13.75 38.77
CA PRO A 454 36.91 13.15 37.46
C PRO A 454 38.30 12.50 37.39
N VAL A 455 38.38 11.32 36.77
CA VAL A 455 39.61 10.56 36.56
C VAL A 455 39.98 10.60 35.09
N VAL A 456 39.22 9.88 34.25
CA VAL A 456 39.49 9.75 32.83
C VAL A 456 38.22 9.70 31.99
N THR A 457 38.34 10.12 30.75
CA THR A 457 37.29 10.03 29.73
C THR A 457 37.71 8.97 28.70
N PRO A 458 36.89 7.96 28.39
CA PRO A 458 37.20 6.92 27.43
C PRO A 458 37.15 7.47 26.00
N LYS A 459 38.12 7.07 25.18
CA LYS A 459 38.10 7.26 23.72
C LYS A 459 37.31 6.13 23.08
N VAL A 460 36.00 6.32 22.90
CA VAL A 460 35.17 5.37 22.15
C VAL A 460 35.35 5.65 20.66
N SER A 461 35.70 4.61 19.88
CA SER A 461 36.01 4.75 18.45
C SER A 461 37.05 5.85 18.14
N GLY A 462 38.02 6.00 19.04
CA GLY A 462 39.18 6.89 18.88
C GLY A 462 38.94 8.34 19.33
N LYS A 463 37.70 8.72 19.67
CA LYS A 463 37.34 10.08 20.09
C LYS A 463 36.87 10.13 21.54
N ALA A 464 37.27 11.16 22.27
CA ALA A 464 36.86 11.42 23.66
C ALA A 464 35.68 12.41 23.78
N SER A 465 35.29 13.02 22.66
CA SER A 465 34.13 13.90 22.54
C SER A 465 33.31 13.50 21.32
N TYR A 466 32.07 13.96 21.28
CA TYR A 466 31.18 13.88 20.12
C TYR A 466 30.46 15.22 19.95
N ASN A 467 29.76 15.41 18.83
CA ASN A 467 29.01 16.63 18.59
C ASN A 467 27.57 16.30 18.25
N GLY A 468 26.62 16.99 18.89
CA GLY A 468 25.24 17.02 18.45
C GLY A 468 25.11 17.80 17.15
N TYR A 469 24.32 17.29 16.22
CA TYR A 469 24.02 17.92 14.94
C TYR A 469 22.53 18.18 14.83
N VAL A 470 22.17 19.34 14.28
CA VAL A 470 20.88 19.54 13.65
C VAL A 470 21.10 19.45 12.15
N ILE A 471 20.37 18.56 11.50
CA ILE A 471 20.50 18.27 10.08
C ILE A 471 19.21 18.65 9.34
N ALA A 472 19.35 19.05 8.08
CA ALA A 472 18.27 19.32 7.15
C ALA A 472 18.69 18.91 5.73
N ARG A 473 17.76 18.87 4.78
CA ARG A 473 18.10 18.62 3.37
C ARG A 473 18.75 19.82 2.68
N LYS A 474 19.81 19.56 1.90
CA LYS A 474 20.50 20.60 1.10
C LYS A 474 19.63 21.22 0.03
N ASP A 475 18.60 20.52 -0.45
CA ASP A 475 17.62 21.03 -1.42
C ASP A 475 16.30 21.47 -0.77
N GLY A 476 16.16 21.31 0.55
CA GLY A 476 14.98 21.75 1.31
C GLY A 476 14.98 23.24 1.68
N GLU A 477 13.95 23.70 2.40
CA GLU A 477 13.79 25.13 2.74
C GLU A 477 14.58 25.56 3.99
N VAL A 478 15.03 24.62 4.83
CA VAL A 478 15.80 24.91 6.06
C VAL A 478 17.29 24.95 5.75
N LYS A 479 17.92 26.13 5.85
CA LYS A 479 19.37 26.32 5.62
C LYS A 479 20.13 26.70 6.88
N SER A 480 19.43 27.19 7.89
CA SER A 480 19.97 27.65 9.16
C SER A 480 18.98 27.37 10.30
N MET A 481 19.45 27.49 11.54
CA MET A 481 18.59 27.34 12.72
C MET A 481 17.39 28.29 12.71
N LYS A 482 17.52 29.49 12.14
CA LYS A 482 16.42 30.48 12.07
C LYS A 482 15.28 30.05 11.16
N ASP A 483 15.56 29.16 10.20
CA ASP A 483 14.57 28.68 9.23
C ASP A 483 13.69 27.56 9.80
N LEU A 484 13.96 27.11 11.04
CA LEU A 484 13.18 26.08 11.74
C LEU A 484 11.76 26.53 12.11
N LYS A 485 11.50 27.84 12.13
CA LYS A 485 10.20 28.38 12.52
C LYS A 485 9.10 27.91 11.57
N GLY A 486 8.06 27.27 12.10
CA GLY A 486 6.93 26.74 11.35
C GLY A 486 7.22 25.44 10.58
N ARG A 487 8.36 24.78 10.86
CA ARG A 487 8.77 23.54 10.18
C ARG A 487 8.45 22.29 10.99
N THR A 488 8.54 21.14 10.33
CA THR A 488 8.46 19.82 10.94
C THR A 488 9.84 19.40 11.44
N PHE A 489 9.95 19.07 12.72
CA PHE A 489 11.23 18.71 13.36
C PHE A 489 11.20 17.33 14.01
N GLY A 490 12.23 16.52 13.76
CA GLY A 490 12.41 15.21 14.38
C GLY A 490 13.40 15.24 15.55
N TYR A 491 12.94 14.87 16.74
CA TYR A 491 13.80 14.50 17.87
C TYR A 491 13.95 12.97 17.96
N VAL A 492 14.95 12.53 18.72
CA VAL A 492 15.16 11.10 19.00
C VAL A 492 14.20 10.66 20.12
N ASP A 493 14.47 11.12 21.33
CA ASP A 493 13.73 10.83 22.55
C ASP A 493 13.98 11.97 23.55
N GLU A 494 13.01 12.28 24.41
CA GLU A 494 13.12 13.38 25.40
C GLU A 494 14.31 13.22 26.36
N LYS A 495 14.80 12.00 26.56
CA LYS A 495 15.97 11.72 27.40
C LYS A 495 17.29 11.75 26.64
N SER A 496 17.26 11.98 25.32
CA SER A 496 18.47 12.02 24.49
C SER A 496 19.25 13.33 24.70
N ALA A 497 20.54 13.24 25.03
CA ALA A 497 21.39 14.42 25.15
C ALA A 497 21.51 15.15 23.80
N SER A 498 22.13 14.54 22.79
CA SER A 498 22.32 15.14 21.46
C SER A 498 21.03 15.19 20.62
N GLY A 499 20.17 14.19 20.77
CA GLY A 499 18.94 14.05 20.00
C GLY A 499 17.75 14.82 20.56
N TYR A 500 17.90 15.54 21.68
CA TYR A 500 16.86 16.39 22.26
C TYR A 500 17.44 17.60 23.02
N LEU A 501 18.11 17.41 24.17
CA LEU A 501 18.52 18.49 25.07
C LEU A 501 19.41 19.54 24.39
N TYR A 502 20.48 19.09 23.73
CA TYR A 502 21.42 19.97 23.03
C TYR A 502 20.83 20.65 21.79
N ALA A 503 19.92 19.97 21.10
CA ALA A 503 19.20 20.57 19.98
C ALA A 503 18.30 21.70 20.48
N ARG A 504 17.60 21.50 21.60
CA ARG A 504 16.78 22.53 22.26
C ARG A 504 17.61 23.71 22.74
N ASP A 505 18.77 23.46 23.37
CA ASP A 505 19.71 24.52 23.75
C ASP A 505 20.19 25.32 22.53
N SER A 506 20.55 24.63 21.43
CA SER A 506 20.96 25.29 20.19
C SER A 506 19.86 26.21 19.62
N ILE A 507 18.59 25.83 19.79
CA ILE A 507 17.43 26.66 19.41
C ILE A 507 17.31 27.87 20.34
N ARG A 508 17.46 27.68 21.66
CA ARG A 508 17.40 28.77 22.65
C ARG A 508 18.51 29.80 22.46
N LYS A 509 19.72 29.37 22.10
CA LYS A 509 20.85 30.26 21.76
C LYS A 509 20.55 31.21 20.59
N GLU A 510 19.70 30.78 19.68
CA GLU A 510 19.16 31.62 18.58
C GLU A 510 17.94 32.47 19.01
N LYS A 511 17.66 32.57 20.31
CA LYS A 511 16.54 33.31 20.91
C LYS A 511 15.17 32.82 20.45
N MET A 512 15.06 31.52 20.18
CA MET A 512 13.81 30.86 19.79
C MET A 512 13.33 29.91 20.89
N ASP A 513 12.01 29.76 21.02
CA ASP A 513 11.40 28.86 22.00
C ASP A 513 11.21 27.46 21.39
N PRO A 514 12.01 26.44 21.78
CA PRO A 514 11.94 25.11 21.21
C PRO A 514 10.59 24.40 21.41
N ASP A 515 9.75 24.88 22.34
CA ASP A 515 8.41 24.33 22.59
C ASP A 515 7.32 24.95 21.71
N ARG A 516 7.63 26.06 21.01
CA ARG A 516 6.63 26.84 20.25
C ARG A 516 7.01 27.14 18.80
N ILE A 517 8.25 26.87 18.39
CA ILE A 517 8.72 27.30 17.06
C ILE A 517 8.30 26.36 15.93
N PHE A 518 7.99 25.10 16.19
CA PHE A 518 7.73 24.10 15.15
C PHE A 518 6.25 24.02 14.79
N ALA A 519 5.93 23.71 13.53
CA ALA A 519 4.55 23.39 13.14
C ALA A 519 4.17 21.96 13.58
N LYS A 520 5.15 21.05 13.58
CA LYS A 520 4.98 19.66 14.01
C LYS A 520 6.29 19.12 14.59
N VAL A 521 6.20 18.38 15.69
CA VAL A 521 7.33 17.70 16.32
C VAL A 521 7.08 16.19 16.29
N LEU A 522 8.10 15.41 15.94
CA LEU A 522 8.07 13.95 15.91
C LEU A 522 9.20 13.40 16.78
N PHE A 523 8.92 12.38 17.58
CA PHE A 523 9.93 11.62 18.31
C PHE A 523 10.12 10.28 17.61
N LEU A 524 11.30 10.07 17.03
CA LEU A 524 11.58 8.97 16.11
C LEU A 524 12.34 7.80 16.77
N GLY A 525 12.58 7.88 18.08
CA GLY A 525 13.07 6.82 18.94
C GLY A 525 14.58 6.57 18.87
N ASN A 526 15.19 6.65 17.68
CA ASN A 526 16.63 6.49 17.51
C ASN A 526 17.20 7.47 16.46
N HIS A 527 18.52 7.65 16.49
CA HIS A 527 19.24 8.58 15.61
C HIS A 527 19.16 8.23 14.12
N ASP A 528 19.10 6.94 13.79
CA ASP A 528 19.04 6.47 12.40
C ASP A 528 17.70 6.85 11.76
N ASN A 529 16.59 6.66 12.50
CA ASN A 529 15.25 7.05 12.04
C ASN A 529 15.15 8.56 11.79
N VAL A 530 15.79 9.40 12.62
CA VAL A 530 15.83 10.85 12.39
C VAL A 530 16.58 11.17 11.09
N ILE A 531 17.74 10.54 10.86
CA ILE A 531 18.52 10.74 9.63
C ILE A 531 17.72 10.32 8.40
N ASP A 532 17.08 9.16 8.45
CA ASP A 532 16.27 8.62 7.36
C ASP A 532 15.05 9.48 7.04
N ALA A 533 14.32 9.94 8.06
CA ALA A 533 13.14 10.78 7.89
C ALA A 533 13.50 12.14 7.24
N VAL A 534 14.64 12.75 7.63
CA VAL A 534 15.14 13.96 6.97
C VAL A 534 15.56 13.66 5.53
N LEU A 535 16.29 12.57 5.27
CA LEU A 535 16.70 12.17 3.91
C LEU A 535 15.52 11.98 2.97
N ARG A 536 14.45 11.34 3.45
CA ARG A 536 13.22 11.09 2.70
C ARG A 536 12.35 12.34 2.52
N GLY A 537 12.64 13.41 3.25
CA GLY A 537 11.81 14.63 3.27
C GLY A 537 10.49 14.44 4.01
N GLU A 538 10.39 13.44 4.89
CA GLU A 538 9.23 13.25 5.77
C GLU A 538 9.19 14.30 6.88
N ILE A 539 10.36 14.83 7.24
CA ILE A 539 10.56 15.96 8.17
C ILE A 539 11.55 16.96 7.57
N ASP A 540 11.40 18.25 7.91
CA ASP A 540 12.22 19.32 7.33
C ASP A 540 13.64 19.36 7.93
N ALA A 541 13.76 19.06 9.22
CA ALA A 541 15.01 19.01 9.96
C ALA A 541 14.92 18.05 11.16
N GLY A 542 16.07 17.63 11.71
CA GLY A 542 16.08 16.77 12.88
C GLY A 542 17.38 16.79 13.67
N ALA A 543 17.32 16.36 14.93
CA ALA A 543 18.43 16.30 15.86
C ALA A 543 19.11 14.92 15.86
N THR A 544 20.43 14.90 15.65
CA THR A 544 21.25 13.69 15.70
C THR A 544 22.65 14.00 16.27
N TYR A 545 23.64 13.13 16.05
CA TYR A 545 25.04 13.38 16.39
C TYR A 545 25.99 12.86 15.31
N ASN A 546 27.24 13.32 15.38
CA ASN A 546 28.27 13.04 14.40
C ASN A 546 28.51 11.54 14.14
N GLU A 547 28.54 10.68 15.15
CA GLU A 547 28.87 9.26 14.92
C GLU A 547 27.69 8.47 14.31
N ALA A 548 26.44 8.81 14.63
CA ALA A 548 25.29 8.26 13.90
C ALA A 548 25.28 8.74 12.45
N PHE A 549 25.64 10.00 12.21
CA PHE A 549 25.82 10.53 10.86
C PHE A 549 26.93 9.79 10.10
N ASP A 550 28.09 9.56 10.73
CA ASP A 550 29.21 8.78 10.17
C ASP A 550 28.81 7.31 9.94
N ALA A 551 28.00 6.73 10.83
CA ALA A 551 27.48 5.37 10.68
C ALA A 551 26.50 5.25 9.51
N ALA A 552 25.64 6.25 9.30
CA ALA A 552 24.73 6.30 8.16
C ALA A 552 25.50 6.29 6.83
N VAL A 553 26.62 7.02 6.73
CA VAL A 553 27.54 6.95 5.57
C VAL A 553 28.00 5.52 5.32
N LYS A 554 28.48 4.83 6.38
CA LYS A 554 28.98 3.45 6.27
C LYS A 554 27.89 2.45 5.89
N LYS A 555 26.63 2.72 6.23
CA LYS A 555 25.45 1.94 5.83
C LYS A 555 24.99 2.21 4.39
N GLY A 556 25.65 3.11 3.66
CA GLY A 556 25.34 3.41 2.26
C GLY A 556 24.23 4.46 2.07
N LEU A 557 23.84 5.17 3.13
CA LEU A 557 22.91 6.30 3.02
C LEU A 557 23.61 7.49 2.37
N ASP A 558 22.93 8.13 1.41
CA ASP A 558 23.44 9.31 0.70
C ASP A 558 23.30 10.58 1.55
N VAL A 559 24.03 10.63 2.67
CA VAL A 559 24.05 11.78 3.57
C VAL A 559 24.67 13.02 2.93
N SER A 560 25.26 12.91 1.73
CA SER A 560 25.76 14.05 0.97
C SER A 560 24.64 15.04 0.61
N LYS A 561 23.38 14.56 0.60
CA LYS A 561 22.16 15.36 0.43
C LYS A 561 21.76 16.15 1.68
N LEU A 562 22.40 15.92 2.82
CA LEU A 562 22.10 16.60 4.07
C LEU A 562 23.08 17.74 4.35
N SER A 563 22.59 18.83 4.94
CA SER A 563 23.37 19.90 5.52
C SER A 563 23.25 19.86 7.05
N ILE A 564 24.39 19.93 7.73
CA ILE A 564 24.44 20.19 9.18
C ILE A 564 24.23 21.69 9.37
N ILE A 565 23.06 22.09 9.85
CA ILE A 565 22.65 23.49 10.02
C ILE A 565 22.99 24.04 11.41
N SER A 566 23.25 23.16 12.38
CA SER A 566 23.86 23.47 13.65
C SER A 566 24.72 22.32 14.13
N LYS A 567 25.82 22.68 14.79
CA LYS A 567 26.75 21.76 15.43
C LYS A 567 27.03 22.29 16.83
N THR A 568 26.87 21.43 17.82
CA THR A 568 27.24 21.77 19.20
C THR A 568 28.75 21.89 19.35
N GLU A 569 29.20 22.51 20.44
CA GLU A 569 30.56 22.33 20.94
C GLU A 569 30.87 20.84 21.18
N ASP A 570 32.13 20.53 21.46
CA ASP A 570 32.56 19.16 21.79
C ASP A 570 31.91 18.73 23.10
N ILE A 571 30.97 17.80 23.00
CA ILE A 571 30.32 17.17 24.15
C ILE A 571 31.27 16.07 24.62
N PRO A 572 31.77 16.12 25.86
CA PRO A 572 32.63 15.06 26.37
C PRO A 572 31.85 13.73 26.39
N LYS A 573 32.54 12.62 26.15
CA LYS A 573 32.00 11.29 26.42
C LYS A 573 31.95 11.03 27.93
N ASP A 574 31.52 9.83 28.29
CA ASP A 574 31.44 9.35 29.68
C ASP A 574 32.70 9.66 30.49
N VAL A 575 32.59 9.64 31.81
CA VAL A 575 33.72 9.85 32.71
C VAL A 575 33.74 8.80 33.78
N LEU A 576 34.94 8.27 34.03
CA LEU A 576 35.21 7.56 35.26
C LEU A 576 35.51 8.61 36.32
N ALA A 577 34.70 8.65 37.38
CA ALA A 577 34.86 9.62 38.45
C ALA A 577 34.97 8.90 39.80
N ALA A 578 35.99 9.27 40.58
CA ALA A 578 36.22 8.75 41.91
C ALA A 578 35.30 9.40 42.95
N ARG A 579 34.98 8.71 44.03
CA ARG A 579 34.31 9.33 45.18
C ARG A 579 35.16 10.47 45.77
N LYS A 580 34.50 11.44 46.42
CA LYS A 580 35.13 12.67 46.94
C LYS A 580 36.36 12.42 47.81
N ASP A 581 36.30 11.42 48.69
CA ASP A 581 37.37 11.12 49.66
C ASP A 581 38.31 10.00 49.18
N PHE A 582 38.44 9.80 47.86
CA PHE A 582 39.39 8.84 47.29
C PHE A 582 40.83 9.37 47.45
N PRO A 583 41.83 8.54 47.85
CA PRO A 583 43.19 9.03 48.09
C PRO A 583 43.79 9.72 46.87
N LEU A 584 44.26 10.96 47.02
CA LEU A 584 44.72 11.79 45.90
C LEU A 584 45.93 11.20 45.18
N ASP A 585 46.88 10.61 45.92
CA ASP A 585 48.05 9.94 45.30
C ASP A 585 47.63 8.77 44.42
N LEU A 586 46.63 7.99 44.87
CA LEU A 586 46.08 6.87 44.12
C LEU A 586 45.22 7.34 42.94
N LEU A 587 44.51 8.47 43.07
CA LEU A 587 43.76 9.12 41.98
C LEU A 587 44.69 9.49 40.82
N GLU A 588 45.81 10.14 41.12
CA GLU A 588 46.81 10.55 40.14
C GLU A 588 47.53 9.34 39.51
N GLU A 589 47.78 8.30 40.29
CA GLU A 589 48.29 7.04 39.76
C GLU A 589 47.30 6.39 38.79
N LEU A 590 46.03 6.28 39.18
CA LEU A 590 44.95 5.71 38.39
C LEU A 590 44.78 6.44 37.04
N LYS A 591 44.83 7.78 37.04
CA LYS A 591 44.83 8.58 35.81
C LYS A 591 45.96 8.18 34.87
N ARG A 592 47.20 8.10 35.36
CA ARG A 592 48.36 7.72 34.55
C ARG A 592 48.21 6.34 33.94
N TYR A 593 47.76 5.34 34.70
CA TYR A 593 47.60 3.98 34.20
C TYR A 593 46.45 3.84 33.20
N PHE A 594 45.31 4.51 33.40
CA PHE A 594 44.26 4.53 32.38
C PHE A 594 44.72 5.18 31.08
N VAL A 595 45.40 6.34 31.15
CA VAL A 595 45.89 7.04 29.96
C VAL A 595 46.96 6.24 29.22
N ALA A 596 47.83 5.52 29.95
CA ALA A 596 48.85 4.65 29.38
C ALA A 596 48.33 3.27 28.92
N PHE A 597 47.06 2.94 29.22
CA PHE A 597 46.52 1.61 28.94
C PHE A 597 46.38 1.36 27.44
N SER A 598 47.03 0.31 26.95
CA SER A 598 46.99 -0.10 25.54
C SER A 598 46.71 -1.59 25.35
N ASN A 599 46.59 -2.37 26.42
CA ASN A 599 46.42 -3.82 26.35
C ASN A 599 44.96 -4.23 26.13
N TYR A 600 44.47 -4.05 24.91
CA TYR A 600 43.12 -4.43 24.47
C TYR A 600 43.03 -5.86 23.90
N GLU A 601 44.11 -6.64 23.92
CA GLU A 601 44.16 -7.95 23.28
C GLU A 601 43.09 -8.90 23.85
N GLY A 602 42.24 -9.45 22.97
CA GLY A 602 41.15 -10.34 23.33
C GLY A 602 39.92 -9.67 23.95
N ILE A 603 39.89 -8.34 24.05
CA ILE A 603 38.72 -7.60 24.55
C ILE A 603 37.88 -7.11 23.35
N GLU A 604 36.66 -7.62 23.23
CA GLU A 604 35.69 -7.09 22.26
C GLU A 604 35.11 -5.77 22.77
N THR A 605 35.79 -4.65 22.52
CA THR A 605 35.37 -3.34 23.01
C THR A 605 35.46 -2.24 21.94
N LYS A 606 34.62 -1.21 22.10
CA LYS A 606 34.69 0.02 21.29
C LYS A 606 35.63 1.07 21.90
N VAL A 607 36.09 0.86 23.13
CA VAL A 607 37.04 1.75 23.81
C VAL A 607 38.45 1.50 23.27
N GLN A 608 39.11 2.55 22.78
CA GLN A 608 40.42 2.49 22.12
C GLN A 608 41.51 3.29 22.86
N GLY A 609 41.18 3.83 24.03
CA GLY A 609 42.11 4.57 24.88
C GLY A 609 41.37 5.40 25.93
N PHE A 610 42.12 6.16 26.72
CA PHE A 610 41.58 7.12 27.68
C PHE A 610 42.34 8.45 27.59
N ILE A 611 41.71 9.54 28.01
CA ILE A 611 42.37 10.83 28.28
C ILE A 611 42.14 11.22 29.73
N GLU A 612 43.05 12.01 30.28
CA GLU A 612 42.80 12.66 31.58
C GLU A 612 41.55 13.55 31.47
N SER A 613 40.69 13.45 32.47
CA SER A 613 39.45 14.21 32.54
C SER A 613 39.56 15.33 33.58
N SER A 614 38.82 16.41 33.36
CA SER A 614 38.76 17.54 34.27
C SER A 614 37.33 18.03 34.44
N ASP A 615 37.03 18.64 35.58
CA ASP A 615 35.65 19.03 35.91
C ASP A 615 35.10 20.07 34.91
N THR A 616 35.97 20.94 34.41
CA THR A 616 35.66 21.97 33.42
C THR A 616 35.30 21.41 32.05
N MET A 617 35.70 20.18 31.70
CA MET A 617 35.27 19.54 30.44
C MET A 617 33.74 19.37 30.37
N TYR A 618 33.07 19.31 31.53
CA TYR A 618 31.63 19.10 31.64
C TYR A 618 30.84 20.39 31.84
N ASP A 619 31.46 21.58 31.77
CA ASP A 619 30.77 22.87 31.86
C ASP A 619 29.76 23.06 30.70
N VAL A 620 30.07 22.50 29.54
CA VAL A 620 29.16 22.47 28.38
C VAL A 620 27.85 21.72 28.67
N ILE A 621 27.83 20.82 29.66
CA ILE A 621 26.63 20.13 30.12
C ILE A 621 25.90 20.97 31.18
N ARG A 622 26.62 21.56 32.14
CA ARG A 622 26.05 22.42 33.21
C ARG A 622 25.26 23.60 32.66
N ASN A 623 25.73 24.14 31.53
CA ASN A 623 25.10 25.29 30.89
C ASN A 623 23.81 24.96 30.12
N LEU A 624 23.39 23.68 30.06
CA LEU A 624 22.15 23.26 29.37
C LEU A 624 20.87 23.43 30.22
N ASP A 625 21.02 23.45 31.54
CA ASP A 625 19.90 23.49 32.52
C ASP A 625 19.66 24.91 33.08
N GLN A 626 20.31 25.94 32.50
CA GLN A 626 20.16 27.35 32.89
C GLN A 626 19.24 28.16 31.97
#